data_AF-H8XRW8-F1
#
_entry.id   AF-H8XRW8-F1
#
_cell.length_a   1.000
_cell.length_b   1.000
_cell.length_c   1.000
_cell.angle_alpha   90.00
_cell.angle_beta   90.00
_cell.angle_gamma   90.00
#
_symmetry.space_group_name_H-M   'P 1'
#
loop_
_entity.id
_entity.type
_entity.pdbx_description
1 polymer ?
#
loop_
_entity_poly.entity_id
_entity_poly.type
_entity_poly.pdbx_seq_one_letter_code
_entity_poly.pdbx_strand_id
1 'polypeptide(L)'
;MFFVCLFTGVTLQGQTNTAVESLLSSTQWNTLFPKRAGTYGVHPQGYTTDFFSYNNLKQAVTEMSDYLVQIRKKPGVWGELTTVTKKSTNTSYVYSQVDSWWYSNTTPEVIITVDFENFLNHTTPVNNKRELAAFLANISKETTGGWQMPVGGGTSGDYAQWGLYFVHEVGYTAANSAGTYSQASTDYPPNPAKGYYGRGPIQLSWNYNYGQLSKFLYNDVSVLLNNPDLVQQDGVLAFKSAIWFWMMPQWPKPSCHQVMHDLWVPNSGEYSMPKMYLKGFAHTNNIINGGLECRNTSTTAFTEKVVIRSELYKYYLSILGFTPTQVAAENSGDYTTICYQNSSNAMQDYVSANVLTSATFNVTALKVYPIPITDAFTIEYEEPIDRIKIFDLSGKIIQELEPKSNKVEVPSSILNNGMYIIQLETNSASATFKIIK
;
A
#
# COMPACT_ATOMS: atom_id res chain seq x y z
N MET A 1 -13.68 44.48 10.29
CA MET A 1 -14.87 43.61 10.43
C MET A 1 -14.50 42.29 9.77
N PHE A 2 -13.95 41.35 10.54
CA PHE A 2 -13.48 40.06 10.03
C PHE A 2 -14.68 39.12 9.88
N PHE A 3 -14.94 38.64 8.66
CA PHE A 3 -15.94 37.61 8.41
C PHE A 3 -15.37 36.25 8.82
N VAL A 4 -15.89 35.71 9.93
CA VAL A 4 -15.69 34.32 10.32
C VAL A 4 -16.66 33.49 9.49
N CYS A 5 -16.16 32.76 8.50
CA CYS A 5 -16.93 31.72 7.83
C CYS A 5 -17.05 30.51 8.77
N LEU A 6 -18.19 30.41 9.45
CA LEU A 6 -18.65 29.20 10.12
C LEU A 6 -19.03 28.17 9.05
N PHE A 7 -18.17 27.17 8.83
CA PHE A 7 -18.58 25.96 8.11
C PHE A 7 -19.46 25.13 9.05
N THR A 8 -20.77 25.17 8.84
CA THR A 8 -21.70 24.21 9.42
C THR A 8 -21.48 22.88 8.71
N GLY A 9 -20.86 21.93 9.41
CA GLY A 9 -20.64 20.58 8.93
C GLY A 9 -21.96 19.86 8.66
N VAL A 10 -22.19 19.52 7.39
CA VAL A 10 -23.12 18.46 7.03
C VAL A 10 -22.37 17.16 7.28
N THR A 11 -22.70 16.45 8.36
CA THR A 11 -22.27 15.06 8.55
C THR A 11 -22.97 14.21 7.50
N LEU A 12 -22.27 13.96 6.40
CA LEU A 12 -22.58 12.84 5.52
C LEU A 12 -22.36 11.56 6.33
N GLN A 13 -23.38 10.69 6.40
CA GLN A 13 -23.22 9.30 6.80
C GLN A 13 -22.38 8.58 5.73
N GLY A 14 -21.08 8.87 5.69
CA GLY A 14 -20.08 8.10 4.98
C GLY A 14 -19.64 6.95 5.87
N GLN A 15 -19.51 5.75 5.31
CA GLN A 15 -18.97 4.58 6.01
C GLN A 15 -17.69 4.97 6.78
N THR A 16 -17.74 4.91 8.10
CA THR A 16 -16.54 5.12 8.92
C THR A 16 -15.68 3.87 8.77
N ASN A 17 -14.53 3.99 8.10
CA ASN A 17 -13.53 2.92 8.11
C ASN A 17 -12.96 2.80 9.53
N THR A 18 -13.48 1.83 10.29
CA THR A 18 -13.09 1.55 11.68
C THR A 18 -12.00 0.47 11.76
N ALA A 19 -11.28 0.18 10.67
CA ALA A 19 -10.37 -0.97 10.61
C ALA A 19 -9.23 -0.90 11.62
N VAL A 20 -8.69 0.29 11.88
CA VAL A 20 -7.68 0.46 12.94
C VAL A 20 -8.27 0.19 14.34
N GLU A 21 -9.55 0.53 14.57
CA GLU A 21 -10.23 0.36 15.86
C GLU A 21 -10.55 -1.10 16.17
N SER A 22 -10.80 -1.91 15.13
CA SER A 22 -11.03 -3.34 15.30
C SER A 22 -9.74 -4.12 15.61
N LEU A 23 -8.57 -3.55 15.29
CA LEU A 23 -7.27 -4.20 15.46
C LEU A 23 -6.50 -3.70 16.69
N LEU A 24 -6.62 -2.42 17.03
CA LEU A 24 -5.82 -1.78 18.08
C LEU A 24 -6.61 -0.67 18.77
N SER A 25 -6.81 -0.76 20.07
CA SER A 25 -7.51 0.28 20.85
C SER A 25 -6.62 1.49 21.17
N SER A 26 -7.24 2.63 21.51
CA SER A 26 -6.51 3.82 21.98
C SER A 26 -5.66 3.55 23.23
N THR A 27 -6.11 2.67 24.14
CA THR A 27 -5.34 2.28 25.32
C THR A 27 -4.09 1.50 24.93
N GLN A 28 -4.22 0.54 24.01
CA GLN A 28 -3.06 -0.19 23.49
C GLN A 28 -2.10 0.76 22.74
N TRP A 29 -2.60 1.69 21.93
CA TRP A 29 -1.77 2.72 21.30
C TRP A 29 -0.95 3.52 22.31
N ASN A 30 -1.59 3.98 23.39
CA ASN A 30 -0.91 4.74 24.44
C ASN A 30 0.16 3.93 25.15
N THR A 31 -0.09 2.63 25.39
CA THR A 31 0.88 1.71 25.99
C THR A 31 2.03 1.37 25.05
N LEU A 32 1.76 1.25 23.74
CA LEU A 32 2.78 0.95 22.72
C LEU A 32 3.72 2.14 22.50
N PHE A 33 3.19 3.35 22.44
CA PHE A 33 3.95 4.55 22.10
C PHE A 33 3.94 5.60 23.21
N PRO A 34 4.34 5.26 24.45
CA PRO A 34 4.24 6.19 25.58
C PRO A 34 5.19 7.39 25.44
N LYS A 35 6.21 7.27 24.60
CA LYS A 35 7.25 8.30 24.40
C LYS A 35 7.08 9.13 23.14
N ARG A 36 6.05 8.90 22.33
CA ARG A 36 5.85 9.61 21.05
C ARG A 36 5.84 11.14 21.19
N ALA A 37 6.03 11.83 20.07
CA ALA A 37 6.12 13.29 19.99
C ALA A 37 5.02 13.99 20.80
N GLY A 38 5.43 14.70 21.86
CA GLY A 38 4.56 15.48 22.74
C GLY A 38 3.94 14.74 23.93
N THR A 39 4.26 13.46 24.16
CA THR A 39 3.72 12.70 25.31
C THR A 39 4.74 12.37 26.40
N TYR A 40 6.02 12.67 26.19
CA TYR A 40 7.07 12.38 27.17
C TYR A 40 8.14 13.45 27.26
N GLY A 41 8.32 13.98 28.47
CA GLY A 41 9.35 14.96 28.79
C GLY A 41 9.26 16.22 27.92
N VAL A 42 10.36 16.97 27.87
CA VAL A 42 10.53 18.06 26.91
C VAL A 42 11.02 17.45 25.60
N HIS A 43 10.20 17.51 24.56
CA HIS A 43 10.57 16.96 23.26
C HIS A 43 11.61 17.85 22.56
N PRO A 44 12.71 17.30 22.01
CA PRO A 44 13.80 18.08 21.41
C PRO A 44 13.36 18.92 20.20
N GLN A 45 12.28 18.53 19.52
CA GLN A 45 11.71 19.28 18.40
C GLN A 45 10.56 20.22 18.81
N GLY A 46 10.34 20.42 20.12
CA GLY A 46 9.38 21.40 20.64
C GLY A 46 7.90 20.97 20.63
N TYR A 47 7.58 19.73 20.26
CA TYR A 47 6.20 19.22 20.33
C TYR A 47 5.75 19.09 21.78
N THR A 48 4.68 19.79 22.13
CA THR A 48 4.06 19.81 23.46
C THR A 48 2.67 19.18 23.49
N THR A 49 2.14 18.85 22.32
CA THR A 49 0.86 18.16 22.14
C THR A 49 1.10 16.82 21.49
N ASP A 50 0.24 15.84 21.77
CA ASP A 50 0.29 14.50 21.20
C ASP A 50 0.12 14.52 19.66
N PHE A 51 1.24 14.66 18.95
CA PHE A 51 1.27 14.87 17.50
C PHE A 51 0.90 13.59 16.76
N PHE A 52 1.47 12.46 17.16
CA PHE A 52 1.15 11.13 16.67
C PHE A 52 0.06 10.46 17.52
N SER A 53 -1.02 11.19 17.78
CA SER A 53 -2.14 10.66 18.56
C SER A 53 -2.88 9.55 17.80
N TYR A 54 -3.52 8.65 18.55
CA TYR A 54 -4.40 7.64 17.99
C TYR A 54 -5.57 8.25 17.20
N ASN A 55 -6.08 9.40 17.65
CA ASN A 55 -7.14 10.12 16.95
C ASN A 55 -6.69 10.64 15.57
N ASN A 56 -5.47 11.15 15.47
CA ASN A 56 -4.92 11.59 14.18
C ASN A 56 -4.74 10.41 13.21
N LEU A 57 -4.31 9.25 13.70
CA LEU A 57 -4.24 8.02 12.88
C LEU A 57 -5.64 7.59 12.41
N LYS A 58 -6.62 7.51 13.31
CA LYS A 58 -8.01 7.15 12.97
C LYS A 58 -8.60 8.08 11.91
N GLN A 59 -8.41 9.39 12.10
CA GLN A 59 -8.89 10.38 11.16
C GLN A 59 -8.20 10.22 9.80
N ALA A 60 -6.89 10.00 9.76
CA ALA A 60 -6.17 9.75 8.51
C ALA A 60 -6.67 8.48 7.81
N VAL A 61 -6.90 7.37 8.52
CA VAL A 61 -7.47 6.14 7.94
C VAL A 61 -8.86 6.41 7.34
N THR A 62 -9.72 7.10 8.08
CA THR A 62 -11.08 7.44 7.62
C THR A 62 -11.04 8.32 6.37
N GLU A 63 -10.24 9.39 6.38
CA GLU A 63 -10.15 10.32 5.26
C GLU A 63 -9.47 9.71 4.03
N MET A 64 -8.47 8.83 4.23
CA MET A 64 -7.80 8.14 3.14
C MET A 64 -8.68 7.06 2.51
N SER A 65 -9.60 6.45 3.26
CA SER A 65 -10.52 5.44 2.70
C SER A 65 -11.44 5.95 1.60
N ASP A 66 -11.55 7.28 1.43
CA ASP A 66 -12.32 7.90 0.36
C ASP A 66 -11.64 7.82 -1.02
N TYR A 67 -10.36 7.45 -1.08
CA TYR A 67 -9.58 7.48 -2.31
C TYR A 67 -9.53 6.10 -3.00
N LEU A 68 -9.92 6.07 -4.27
CA LEU A 68 -9.74 4.93 -5.17
C LEU A 68 -8.77 5.31 -6.28
N VAL A 69 -7.76 4.50 -6.53
CA VAL A 69 -6.80 4.71 -7.60
C VAL A 69 -6.90 3.61 -8.63
N GLN A 70 -6.89 3.99 -9.90
CA GLN A 70 -6.76 3.06 -11.02
C GLN A 70 -5.49 3.38 -11.79
N ILE A 71 -4.58 2.41 -11.82
CA ILE A 71 -3.33 2.47 -12.55
C ILE A 71 -3.49 1.63 -13.81
N ARG A 72 -3.52 2.28 -14.97
CA ARG A 72 -3.73 1.64 -16.28
C ARG A 72 -2.40 1.56 -17.01
N LYS A 73 -2.00 0.34 -17.35
CA LYS A 73 -0.74 0.04 -18.06
C LYS A 73 -1.02 -0.84 -19.26
N LYS A 74 -0.12 -0.80 -20.25
CA LYS A 74 -0.15 -1.69 -21.42
C LYS A 74 1.16 -2.49 -21.44
N PRO A 75 1.13 -3.83 -21.34
CA PRO A 75 2.34 -4.64 -21.32
C PRO A 75 3.26 -4.35 -22.53
N GLY A 76 4.54 -4.07 -22.27
CA GLY A 76 5.51 -3.73 -23.32
C GLY A 76 5.37 -2.33 -23.93
N VAL A 77 4.45 -1.50 -23.43
CA VAL A 77 4.22 -0.13 -23.89
C VAL A 77 4.62 0.85 -22.80
N TRP A 78 5.46 1.83 -23.15
CA TRP A 78 5.90 2.86 -22.22
C TRP A 78 4.74 3.78 -21.80
N GLY A 79 4.69 4.14 -20.52
CA GLY A 79 3.67 5.03 -19.96
C GLY A 79 2.67 4.34 -19.05
N GLU A 80 2.13 5.11 -18.12
CA GLU A 80 1.13 4.69 -17.14
C GLU A 80 0.13 5.83 -16.93
N LEU A 81 -1.14 5.52 -17.17
CA LEU A 81 -2.24 6.45 -16.90
C LEU A 81 -2.83 6.12 -15.54
N THR A 82 -2.68 7.05 -14.59
CA THR A 82 -3.17 6.87 -13.23
C THR A 82 -4.25 7.88 -12.94
N THR A 83 -5.42 7.40 -12.52
CA THR A 83 -6.55 8.24 -12.09
C THR A 83 -6.82 8.01 -10.61
N VAL A 84 -7.18 9.10 -9.92
CA VAL A 84 -7.59 9.08 -8.52
C VAL A 84 -9.03 9.57 -8.46
N THR A 85 -9.88 8.83 -7.75
CA THR A 85 -11.29 9.13 -7.55
C THR A 85 -11.57 9.29 -6.06
N LYS A 86 -12.21 10.39 -5.68
CA LYS A 86 -12.81 10.57 -4.35
C LYS A 86 -14.22 9.98 -4.36
N LYS A 87 -14.43 8.86 -3.66
CA LYS A 87 -15.67 8.08 -3.68
C LYS A 87 -16.87 8.90 -3.21
N SER A 88 -16.71 9.67 -2.14
CA SER A 88 -17.74 10.51 -1.51
C SER A 88 -18.33 11.58 -2.43
N THR A 89 -17.52 12.11 -3.35
CA THR A 89 -17.92 13.17 -4.28
C THR A 89 -18.03 12.68 -5.72
N ASN A 90 -17.72 11.40 -5.96
CA ASN A 90 -17.58 10.81 -7.29
C ASN A 90 -16.74 11.67 -8.26
N THR A 91 -15.70 12.33 -7.75
CA THR A 91 -14.85 13.22 -8.52
C THR A 91 -13.52 12.54 -8.83
N SER A 92 -13.15 12.50 -10.10
CA SER A 92 -11.90 11.91 -10.57
C SER A 92 -10.96 12.94 -11.17
N TYR A 93 -9.66 12.74 -10.99
CA TYR A 93 -8.61 13.53 -11.63
C TYR A 93 -7.47 12.63 -12.10
N VAL A 94 -6.78 13.08 -13.13
CA VAL A 94 -5.60 12.40 -13.64
C VAL A 94 -4.41 12.75 -12.74
N TYR A 95 -3.83 11.71 -12.16
CA TYR A 95 -2.66 11.78 -11.29
C TYR A 95 -1.36 11.68 -12.09
N SER A 96 -1.30 10.76 -13.05
CA SER A 96 -0.19 10.62 -14.02
C SER A 96 -0.76 10.51 -15.43
N GLN A 97 -0.15 11.21 -16.38
CA GLN A 97 -0.59 11.28 -17.78
C GLN A 97 0.21 10.33 -18.67
N VAL A 98 -0.33 10.07 -19.86
CA VAL A 98 0.35 9.39 -20.97
C VAL A 98 0.27 10.24 -22.22
N ASP A 99 1.19 10.02 -23.15
CA ASP A 99 1.17 10.68 -24.45
C ASP A 99 -0.07 10.30 -25.26
N SER A 100 -0.48 11.18 -26.19
CA SER A 100 -1.65 10.99 -27.05
C SER A 100 -1.64 9.67 -27.83
N TRP A 101 -0.47 9.21 -28.29
CA TRP A 101 -0.33 7.95 -29.03
C TRP A 101 -0.66 6.72 -28.17
N TRP A 102 -0.50 6.79 -26.85
CA TRP A 102 -0.79 5.68 -25.93
C TRP A 102 -2.26 5.25 -26.03
N TYR A 103 -3.19 6.20 -26.20
CA TYR A 103 -4.62 5.92 -26.35
C TYR A 103 -4.95 5.17 -27.65
N SER A 104 -4.19 5.43 -28.71
CA SER A 104 -4.36 4.75 -30.01
C SER A 104 -3.69 3.38 -30.09
N ASN A 105 -2.81 3.05 -29.14
CA ASN A 105 -2.15 1.75 -29.10
C ASN A 105 -3.16 0.65 -28.72
N THR A 106 -3.18 -0.45 -29.49
CA THR A 106 -4.17 -1.53 -29.35
C THR A 106 -3.83 -2.60 -28.32
N THR A 107 -2.66 -2.52 -27.66
CA THR A 107 -2.30 -3.45 -26.59
C THR A 107 -3.35 -3.40 -25.48
N PRO A 108 -3.89 -4.55 -25.04
CA PRO A 108 -4.84 -4.59 -23.93
C PRO A 108 -4.27 -3.97 -22.67
N GLU A 109 -5.12 -3.25 -21.94
CA GLU A 109 -4.73 -2.66 -20.67
C GLU A 109 -4.77 -3.69 -19.54
N VAL A 110 -3.81 -3.56 -18.63
CA VAL A 110 -3.86 -4.13 -17.28
C VAL A 110 -4.19 -2.99 -16.33
N ILE A 111 -5.18 -3.21 -15.47
CA ILE A 111 -5.63 -2.22 -14.49
C ILE A 111 -5.27 -2.74 -13.11
N ILE A 112 -4.49 -1.95 -12.38
CA ILE A 112 -4.22 -2.18 -10.96
C ILE A 112 -5.12 -1.23 -10.19
N THR A 113 -6.01 -1.78 -9.38
CA THR A 113 -6.90 -1.03 -8.49
C THR A 113 -6.27 -0.95 -7.11
N VAL A 114 -6.14 0.27 -6.58
CA VAL A 114 -5.71 0.52 -5.20
C VAL A 114 -6.84 1.27 -4.51
N ASP A 115 -7.67 0.53 -3.77
CA ASP A 115 -8.67 1.13 -2.90
C ASP A 115 -8.05 1.38 -1.52
N PHE A 116 -7.97 2.65 -1.12
CA PHE A 116 -7.41 3.02 0.16
C PHE A 116 -8.30 2.61 1.34
N GLU A 117 -9.56 2.24 1.09
CA GLU A 117 -10.41 1.61 2.10
C GLU A 117 -9.87 0.26 2.55
N ASN A 118 -9.07 -0.43 1.72
CA ASN A 118 -8.48 -1.73 2.05
C ASN A 118 -7.30 -1.63 3.02
N PHE A 119 -6.79 -0.44 3.33
CA PHE A 119 -5.73 -0.29 4.32
C PHE A 119 -6.18 -0.84 5.68
N LEU A 120 -5.53 -1.90 6.16
CA LEU A 120 -5.90 -2.67 7.36
C LEU A 120 -7.28 -3.35 7.30
N ASN A 121 -7.94 -3.34 6.15
CA ASN A 121 -9.33 -3.77 5.96
C ASN A 121 -9.50 -4.63 4.70
N HIS A 122 -8.57 -5.56 4.48
CA HIS A 122 -8.70 -6.52 3.41
C HIS A 122 -9.45 -7.78 3.89
N THR A 123 -9.82 -8.64 2.94
CA THR A 123 -10.58 -9.89 3.14
C THR A 123 -9.92 -10.90 4.08
N THR A 124 -8.62 -10.78 4.38
CA THR A 124 -7.87 -11.76 5.19
C THR A 124 -7.53 -11.19 6.57
N PRO A 125 -8.28 -11.53 7.65
CA PRO A 125 -8.10 -10.91 8.96
C PRO A 125 -6.71 -11.08 9.56
N VAL A 126 -6.06 -12.22 9.31
CA VAL A 126 -4.67 -12.46 9.76
C VAL A 126 -3.69 -11.53 9.06
N ASN A 127 -3.90 -11.23 7.77
CA ASN A 127 -3.04 -10.31 7.02
C ASN A 127 -3.33 -8.85 7.39
N ASN A 128 -4.54 -8.49 7.80
CA ASN A 128 -4.80 -7.16 8.39
C ASN A 128 -3.96 -6.92 9.65
N LYS A 129 -3.83 -7.93 10.52
CA LYS A 129 -2.95 -7.86 11.70
C LYS A 129 -1.46 -7.80 11.32
N ARG A 130 -1.03 -8.60 10.35
CA ARG A 130 0.35 -8.54 9.81
C ARG A 130 0.64 -7.17 9.21
N GLU A 131 -0.27 -6.65 8.40
CA GLU A 131 -0.14 -5.32 7.80
C GLU A 131 -0.02 -4.23 8.87
N LEU A 132 -0.87 -4.27 9.90
CA LEU A 132 -0.77 -3.33 11.02
C LEU A 132 0.59 -3.44 11.73
N ALA A 133 1.01 -4.66 12.09
CA ALA A 133 2.32 -4.86 12.72
C ALA A 133 3.46 -4.34 11.83
N ALA A 134 3.40 -4.57 10.53
CA ALA A 134 4.41 -4.16 9.57
C ALA A 134 4.46 -2.64 9.37
N PHE A 135 3.28 -2.00 9.30
CA PHE A 135 3.14 -0.55 9.25
C PHE A 135 3.72 0.09 10.51
N LEU A 136 3.32 -0.38 11.69
CA LEU A 136 3.82 0.09 12.97
C LEU A 136 5.33 -0.11 13.12
N ALA A 137 5.87 -1.27 12.71
CA ALA A 137 7.30 -1.56 12.77
C ALA A 137 8.13 -0.58 11.95
N ASN A 138 7.70 -0.32 10.72
CA ASN A 138 8.40 0.59 9.83
C ASN A 138 8.33 2.03 10.33
N ILE A 139 7.13 2.55 10.63
CA ILE A 139 7.01 3.94 11.10
C ILE A 139 7.73 4.14 12.44
N SER A 140 7.72 3.13 13.31
CA SER A 140 8.46 3.19 14.58
C SER A 140 9.95 3.27 14.34
N LYS A 141 10.50 2.47 13.41
CA LYS A 141 11.93 2.56 13.11
C LYS A 141 12.32 3.89 12.47
N GLU A 142 11.52 4.41 11.55
CA GLU A 142 11.79 5.70 10.89
C GLU A 142 11.86 6.86 11.88
N THR A 143 11.09 6.78 12.96
CA THR A 143 10.88 7.89 13.91
C THR A 143 11.44 7.61 15.31
N THR A 144 12.22 6.53 15.47
CA THR A 144 12.57 6.06 16.81
C THR A 144 13.52 7.00 17.55
N GLY A 145 13.21 7.24 18.83
CA GLY A 145 14.15 7.81 19.80
C GLY A 145 14.84 6.75 20.66
N GLY A 146 14.64 5.46 20.37
CA GLY A 146 15.17 4.34 21.13
C GLY A 146 16.63 4.04 20.80
N TRP A 147 17.30 3.33 21.69
CA TRP A 147 18.71 2.95 21.56
C TRP A 147 19.03 1.58 22.14
N GLN A 148 18.04 0.86 22.69
CA GLN A 148 18.27 -0.37 23.44
C GLN A 148 17.54 -1.57 22.83
N MET A 149 18.28 -2.70 22.76
CA MET A 149 17.81 -4.04 22.42
C MET A 149 17.86 -4.96 23.66
N PRO A 150 17.12 -6.09 23.70
CA PRO A 150 16.12 -6.53 22.72
C PRO A 150 14.86 -5.66 22.74
N VAL A 151 14.15 -5.63 21.61
CA VAL A 151 12.85 -4.95 21.51
C VAL A 151 11.83 -5.63 22.44
N GLY A 152 11.10 -4.84 23.21
CA GLY A 152 10.08 -5.36 24.13
C GLY A 152 10.64 -5.94 25.43
N GLY A 153 11.93 -5.73 25.71
CA GLY A 153 12.57 -6.12 26.97
C GLY A 153 12.22 -5.21 28.16
N GLY A 154 11.61 -4.04 27.91
CA GLY A 154 11.14 -3.11 28.94
C GLY A 154 12.24 -2.29 29.62
N THR A 155 13.46 -2.31 29.06
CA THR A 155 14.60 -1.54 29.56
C THR A 155 14.53 -0.07 29.12
N SER A 156 15.30 0.79 29.79
CA SER A 156 15.39 2.20 29.39
C SER A 156 15.96 2.30 27.97
N GLY A 157 15.26 3.04 27.10
CA GLY A 157 15.62 3.18 25.69
C GLY A 157 15.13 2.08 24.76
N ASP A 158 14.28 1.16 25.23
CA ASP A 158 13.73 0.07 24.42
C ASP A 158 13.01 0.60 23.17
N TYR A 159 13.47 0.20 21.98
CA TYR A 159 12.88 0.62 20.71
C TYR A 159 11.36 0.47 20.64
N ALA A 160 10.76 -0.53 21.33
CA ALA A 160 9.32 -0.75 21.35
C ALA A 160 8.53 0.46 21.89
N GLN A 161 9.07 1.18 22.88
CA GLN A 161 8.39 2.29 23.56
C GLN A 161 8.69 3.66 22.94
N TRP A 162 9.71 3.72 22.09
CA TRP A 162 10.27 4.96 21.54
C TRP A 162 10.00 5.13 20.03
N GLY A 163 9.10 4.35 19.45
CA GLY A 163 8.53 4.63 18.12
C GLY A 163 7.73 5.93 18.13
N LEU A 164 7.64 6.60 16.98
CA LEU A 164 6.92 7.87 16.79
C LEU A 164 7.47 9.00 17.67
N TYR A 165 8.75 8.96 18.02
CA TYR A 165 9.40 10.00 18.81
C TYR A 165 9.68 11.23 17.94
N PHE A 166 10.50 11.10 16.90
CA PHE A 166 10.85 12.21 16.00
C PHE A 166 9.78 12.45 14.93
N VAL A 167 9.41 13.72 14.73
CA VAL A 167 8.44 14.12 13.69
C VAL A 167 9.14 14.45 12.38
N HIS A 168 10.38 14.93 12.44
CA HIS A 168 11.20 15.21 11.27
C HIS A 168 12.64 14.76 11.46
N GLU A 169 13.37 14.68 10.35
CA GLU A 169 14.76 14.22 10.31
C GLU A 169 15.66 15.09 11.19
N VAL A 170 16.40 14.43 12.09
CA VAL A 170 17.28 15.12 13.04
C VAL A 170 18.38 15.88 12.29
N GLY A 171 18.58 17.15 12.65
CA GLY A 171 19.57 18.04 12.03
C GLY A 171 18.98 18.98 10.97
N TYR A 172 17.75 18.73 10.52
CA TYR A 172 17.06 19.55 9.53
C TYR A 172 15.87 20.30 10.12
N THR A 173 15.71 21.56 9.70
CA THR A 173 14.62 22.45 10.06
C THR A 173 14.24 23.34 8.87
N ALA A 174 13.09 24.00 8.94
CA ALA A 174 12.70 24.98 7.94
C ALA A 174 13.73 26.12 7.76
N ALA A 175 14.52 26.41 8.79
CA ALA A 175 15.50 27.50 8.78
C ALA A 175 16.84 27.14 8.11
N ASN A 176 17.23 25.87 8.09
CA ASN A 176 18.58 25.45 7.67
C ASN A 176 18.60 24.43 6.51
N SER A 177 17.46 24.16 5.87
CA SER A 177 17.33 23.04 4.91
C SER A 177 17.00 23.46 3.48
N ALA A 178 17.11 24.75 3.14
CA ALA A 178 16.80 25.20 1.78
C ALA A 178 17.63 24.42 0.74
N GLY A 179 16.96 23.84 -0.26
CA GLY A 179 17.58 23.05 -1.33
C GLY A 179 17.96 21.61 -0.97
N THR A 180 17.83 21.18 0.29
CA THR A 180 18.15 19.79 0.67
C THR A 180 17.10 18.83 0.13
N TYR A 181 17.52 17.60 -0.21
CA TYR A 181 16.65 16.57 -0.78
C TYR A 181 15.90 17.04 -2.04
N SER A 182 16.59 17.82 -2.88
CA SER A 182 16.02 18.36 -4.12
C SER A 182 16.69 17.73 -5.33
N GLN A 183 15.87 17.13 -6.19
CA GLN A 183 16.27 16.59 -7.50
C GLN A 183 15.55 17.38 -8.60
N ALA A 184 16.29 17.76 -9.64
CA ALA A 184 15.68 18.41 -10.81
C ALA A 184 14.59 17.51 -11.41
N SER A 185 13.41 18.07 -11.59
CA SER A 185 12.24 17.36 -12.14
C SER A 185 11.35 18.38 -12.84
N THR A 186 10.83 18.01 -14.01
CA THR A 186 9.83 18.81 -14.73
C THR A 186 8.44 18.68 -14.09
N ASP A 187 8.12 17.50 -13.58
CA ASP A 187 6.79 17.18 -13.04
C ASP A 187 6.65 17.66 -11.59
N TYR A 188 7.75 17.60 -10.84
CA TYR A 188 7.80 17.97 -9.42
C TYR A 188 8.94 18.95 -9.13
N PRO A 189 8.94 20.15 -9.74
CA PRO A 189 10.05 21.09 -9.62
C PRO A 189 10.24 21.51 -8.16
N PRO A 190 11.46 21.36 -7.59
CA PRO A 190 11.71 21.74 -6.21
C PRO A 190 11.67 23.27 -6.05
N ASN A 191 11.07 23.75 -4.97
CA ASN A 191 11.18 25.13 -4.55
C ASN A 191 12.55 25.35 -3.87
N PRO A 192 13.43 26.21 -4.42
CA PRO A 192 14.79 26.37 -3.89
C PRO A 192 14.84 26.96 -2.48
N ALA A 193 13.78 27.61 -2.01
CA ALA A 193 13.67 28.14 -0.65
C ALA A 193 13.20 27.10 0.38
N LYS A 194 12.96 25.85 -0.04
CA LYS A 194 12.40 24.79 0.80
C LYS A 194 13.33 23.57 0.84
N GLY A 195 13.21 22.80 1.91
CA GLY A 195 13.89 21.53 2.11
C GLY A 195 12.92 20.37 2.21
N TYR A 196 13.21 19.29 1.51
CA TYR A 196 12.37 18.08 1.44
C TYR A 196 12.93 16.92 2.26
N TYR A 197 13.53 17.23 3.41
CA TYR A 197 14.00 16.26 4.40
C TYR A 197 12.85 15.45 5.00
N GLY A 198 13.19 14.35 5.70
CA GLY A 198 12.22 13.42 6.26
C GLY A 198 11.21 14.10 7.20
N ARG A 199 9.91 13.90 6.96
CA ARG A 199 8.83 14.32 7.87
C ARG A 199 7.77 13.24 8.00
N GLY A 200 7.09 13.23 9.15
CA GLY A 200 5.99 12.32 9.45
C GLY A 200 6.44 10.88 9.75
N PRO A 201 5.48 9.93 9.90
CA PRO A 201 5.74 8.57 10.35
C PRO A 201 6.61 7.76 9.41
N ILE A 202 6.54 8.02 8.09
CA ILE A 202 7.35 7.33 7.08
C ILE A 202 8.61 8.11 6.68
N GLN A 203 8.91 9.23 7.35
CA GLN A 203 10.01 10.14 7.01
C GLN A 203 10.02 10.50 5.51
N LEU A 204 8.86 10.95 5.00
CA LEU A 204 8.69 11.33 3.60
C LEU A 204 9.77 12.34 3.20
N SER A 205 10.56 11.98 2.19
CA SER A 205 11.74 12.73 1.75
C SER A 205 11.73 12.89 0.23
N TRP A 206 12.44 13.90 -0.27
CA TRP A 206 12.56 14.28 -1.69
C TRP A 206 11.37 15.02 -2.29
N ASN A 207 11.65 16.07 -3.07
CA ASN A 207 10.66 16.90 -3.75
C ASN A 207 9.65 16.10 -4.58
N TYR A 208 10.09 15.06 -5.29
CA TYR A 208 9.20 14.24 -6.11
C TYR A 208 8.19 13.45 -5.28
N ASN A 209 8.50 13.07 -4.04
CA ASN A 209 7.54 12.40 -3.15
C ASN A 209 6.54 13.40 -2.56
N TYR A 210 7.00 14.59 -2.17
CA TYR A 210 6.11 15.66 -1.71
C TYR A 210 5.17 16.13 -2.83
N GLY A 211 5.68 16.30 -4.05
CA GLY A 211 4.89 16.68 -5.22
C GLY A 211 3.84 15.63 -5.59
N GLN A 212 4.21 14.35 -5.55
CA GLN A 212 3.29 13.21 -5.73
C GLN A 212 2.19 13.17 -4.68
N LEU A 213 2.54 13.23 -3.39
CA LEU A 213 1.55 13.29 -2.31
C LEU A 213 0.64 14.53 -2.44
N SER A 214 1.21 15.66 -2.84
CA SER A 214 0.46 16.90 -3.06
C SER A 214 -0.56 16.74 -4.18
N LYS A 215 -0.15 16.17 -5.32
CA LYS A 215 -1.03 15.84 -6.43
C LYS A 215 -2.12 14.86 -6.01
N PHE A 216 -1.77 13.86 -5.20
CA PHE A 216 -2.72 12.88 -4.69
C PHE A 216 -3.79 13.51 -3.81
N LEU A 217 -3.44 14.37 -2.84
CA LEU A 217 -4.42 14.91 -1.89
C LEU A 217 -5.20 16.13 -2.44
N TYR A 218 -4.51 16.99 -3.20
CA TYR A 218 -4.99 18.32 -3.56
C TYR A 218 -5.24 18.50 -5.06
N ASN A 219 -4.93 17.49 -5.89
CA ASN A 219 -4.89 17.62 -7.35
C ASN A 219 -3.94 18.76 -7.83
N ASP A 220 -3.00 19.18 -6.98
CA ASP A 220 -2.06 20.26 -7.22
C ASP A 220 -0.69 19.87 -6.62
N VAL A 221 0.36 19.86 -7.44
CA VAL A 221 1.72 19.55 -7.00
C VAL A 221 2.31 20.62 -6.09
N SER A 222 1.83 21.86 -6.20
CA SER A 222 2.46 23.05 -5.61
C SER A 222 2.25 23.17 -4.09
N VAL A 223 1.18 22.58 -3.55
CA VAL A 223 0.79 22.75 -2.14
C VAL A 223 1.91 22.29 -1.21
N LEU A 224 2.36 21.03 -1.34
CA LEU A 224 3.45 20.50 -0.51
C LEU A 224 4.84 20.78 -1.08
N LEU A 225 4.97 21.12 -2.36
CA LEU A 225 6.24 21.60 -2.90
C LEU A 225 6.62 22.96 -2.30
N ASN A 226 5.64 23.85 -2.10
CA ASN A 226 5.87 25.17 -1.50
C ASN A 226 5.74 25.17 0.02
N ASN A 227 5.01 24.19 0.60
CA ASN A 227 4.76 24.11 2.04
C ASN A 227 5.01 22.70 2.59
N PRO A 228 6.23 22.14 2.45
CA PRO A 228 6.52 20.78 2.94
C PRO A 228 6.39 20.65 4.47
N ASP A 229 6.52 21.76 5.20
CA ASP A 229 6.38 21.78 6.67
C ASP A 229 4.97 21.46 7.16
N LEU A 230 3.95 21.48 6.29
CA LEU A 230 2.60 21.05 6.68
C LEU A 230 2.60 19.61 7.22
N VAL A 231 3.46 18.74 6.68
CA VAL A 231 3.58 17.32 7.11
C VAL A 231 4.09 17.18 8.56
N GLN A 232 4.83 18.17 9.08
CA GLN A 232 5.31 18.18 10.47
C GLN A 232 4.48 19.09 11.39
N GLN A 233 3.44 19.75 10.87
CA GLN A 233 2.56 20.66 11.62
C GLN A 233 1.17 20.05 11.85
N ASP A 234 0.72 19.17 10.94
CA ASP A 234 -0.56 18.48 11.02
C ASP A 234 -0.34 16.97 11.14
N GLY A 235 -0.69 16.41 12.31
CA GLY A 235 -0.54 14.98 12.59
C GLY A 235 -1.42 14.07 11.73
N VAL A 236 -2.59 14.55 11.28
CA VAL A 236 -3.46 13.81 10.34
C VAL A 236 -2.79 13.75 8.99
N LEU A 237 -2.30 14.88 8.46
CA LEU A 237 -1.54 14.93 7.21
C LEU A 237 -0.26 14.09 7.29
N ALA A 238 0.42 14.07 8.44
CA ALA A 238 1.57 13.21 8.69
C ALA A 238 1.20 11.73 8.49
N PHE A 239 0.12 11.25 9.11
CA PHE A 239 -0.33 9.87 8.90
C PHE A 239 -0.82 9.60 7.47
N LYS A 240 -1.52 10.55 6.82
CA LYS A 240 -1.90 10.43 5.41
C LYS A 240 -0.69 10.21 4.51
N SER A 241 0.43 10.90 4.77
CA SER A 241 1.66 10.69 3.99
C SER A 241 2.20 9.27 4.12
N ALA A 242 2.14 8.68 5.32
CA ALA A 242 2.56 7.30 5.56
C ALA A 242 1.61 6.29 4.92
N ILE A 243 0.30 6.49 5.03
CA ILE A 243 -0.72 5.62 4.40
C ILE A 243 -0.62 5.69 2.87
N TRP A 244 -0.45 6.90 2.31
CA TRP A 244 -0.20 7.10 0.88
C TRP A 244 1.01 6.30 0.40
N PHE A 245 2.15 6.45 1.06
CA PHE A 245 3.35 5.72 0.70
C PHE A 245 3.16 4.20 0.80
N TRP A 246 2.46 3.76 1.85
CA TRP A 246 2.20 2.34 2.12
C TRP A 246 1.31 1.67 1.07
N MET A 247 0.28 2.38 0.61
CA MET A 247 -0.73 1.87 -0.30
C MET A 247 -0.35 2.02 -1.78
N MET A 248 0.35 3.10 -2.14
CA MET A 248 0.62 3.47 -3.53
C MET A 248 1.83 2.71 -4.12
N PRO A 249 1.65 1.89 -5.17
CA PRO A 249 2.77 1.30 -5.90
C PRO A 249 3.59 2.39 -6.59
N GLN A 250 4.91 2.24 -6.59
CA GLN A 250 5.83 3.14 -7.30
C GLN A 250 6.64 2.31 -8.27
N TRP A 251 6.12 2.16 -9.50
CA TRP A 251 6.68 1.25 -10.49
C TRP A 251 8.20 1.43 -10.63
N PRO A 252 9.00 0.35 -10.57
CA PRO A 252 8.61 -1.07 -10.56
C PRO A 252 8.31 -1.68 -9.18
N LYS A 253 8.29 -0.91 -8.10
CA LYS A 253 8.01 -1.42 -6.75
C LYS A 253 6.51 -1.68 -6.54
N PRO A 254 6.09 -2.86 -6.04
CA PRO A 254 4.76 -3.02 -5.47
C PRO A 254 4.59 -2.13 -4.24
N SER A 255 3.36 -1.97 -3.78
CA SER A 255 3.10 -1.28 -2.52
C SER A 255 3.33 -2.19 -1.30
N CYS A 256 3.57 -1.59 -0.14
CA CYS A 256 3.71 -2.34 1.11
C CYS A 256 2.42 -3.10 1.43
N HIS A 257 1.26 -2.51 1.14
CA HIS A 257 -0.04 -3.18 1.25
C HIS A 257 -0.09 -4.46 0.41
N GLN A 258 0.29 -4.39 -0.87
CA GLN A 258 0.25 -5.54 -1.78
C GLN A 258 1.10 -6.71 -1.28
N VAL A 259 2.31 -6.44 -0.77
CA VAL A 259 3.19 -7.51 -0.28
C VAL A 259 2.76 -8.08 1.07
N MET A 260 2.11 -7.28 1.94
CA MET A 260 1.59 -7.78 3.21
C MET A 260 0.29 -8.58 3.07
N HIS A 261 -0.41 -8.43 1.95
CA HIS A 261 -1.59 -9.22 1.59
C HIS A 261 -1.30 -10.33 0.59
N ASP A 262 -0.02 -10.63 0.32
CA ASP A 262 0.41 -11.65 -0.65
C ASP A 262 -0.17 -11.44 -2.07
N LEU A 263 -0.53 -10.19 -2.42
CA LEU A 263 -1.07 -9.81 -3.72
C LEU A 263 0.02 -9.66 -4.78
N TRP A 264 1.27 -9.47 -4.36
CA TRP A 264 2.43 -9.46 -5.25
C TRP A 264 3.25 -10.72 -5.00
N VAL A 265 3.57 -11.45 -6.08
CA VAL A 265 4.48 -12.60 -6.09
C VAL A 265 5.28 -12.51 -7.38
N PRO A 266 6.62 -12.70 -7.36
CA PRO A 266 7.43 -12.66 -8.55
C PRO A 266 7.12 -13.83 -9.50
N ASN A 267 7.39 -13.66 -10.79
CA ASN A 267 7.35 -14.76 -11.74
C ASN A 267 8.54 -15.70 -11.53
N SER A 268 8.36 -16.98 -11.89
CA SER A 268 9.46 -17.95 -11.86
C SER A 268 10.62 -17.49 -12.74
N GLY A 269 11.83 -17.45 -12.17
CA GLY A 269 13.04 -17.01 -12.86
C GLY A 269 13.19 -15.49 -13.01
N GLU A 270 12.28 -14.68 -12.48
CA GLU A 270 12.33 -13.21 -12.56
C GLU A 270 13.51 -12.63 -11.75
N TYR A 271 13.88 -13.29 -10.67
CA TYR A 271 14.99 -12.88 -9.79
C TYR A 271 16.01 -14.00 -9.61
N SER A 272 17.28 -13.63 -9.48
CA SER A 272 18.35 -14.60 -9.17
C SER A 272 18.52 -14.82 -7.66
N MET A 273 18.04 -13.89 -6.83
CA MET A 273 18.14 -14.00 -5.38
C MET A 273 16.93 -14.73 -4.80
N PRO A 274 17.11 -15.85 -4.08
CA PRO A 274 16.01 -16.68 -3.59
C PRO A 274 15.09 -15.93 -2.63
N LYS A 275 15.62 -14.92 -1.93
CA LYS A 275 14.85 -14.10 -0.99
C LYS A 275 13.75 -13.26 -1.66
N MET A 276 13.85 -12.98 -2.95
CA MET A 276 12.80 -12.28 -3.70
C MET A 276 11.52 -13.12 -3.86
N TYR A 277 11.61 -14.45 -3.72
CA TYR A 277 10.48 -15.39 -3.83
C TYR A 277 9.82 -15.69 -2.49
N LEU A 278 10.35 -15.17 -1.38
CA LEU A 278 9.72 -15.26 -0.08
C LEU A 278 8.71 -14.12 0.09
N LYS A 279 7.73 -14.31 0.96
CA LYS A 279 6.64 -13.38 1.28
C LYS A 279 6.92 -12.64 2.59
N GLY A 280 6.09 -11.63 2.85
CA GLY A 280 5.99 -10.98 4.14
C GLY A 280 6.92 -9.79 4.33
N PHE A 281 7.22 -9.51 5.59
CA PHE A 281 7.69 -8.21 6.08
C PHE A 281 8.95 -7.68 5.39
N ALA A 282 9.88 -8.55 4.98
CA ALA A 282 11.11 -8.12 4.32
C ALA A 282 10.88 -7.28 3.05
N HIS A 283 9.80 -7.53 2.32
CA HIS A 283 9.45 -6.75 1.14
C HIS A 283 9.15 -5.29 1.47
N THR A 284 8.53 -5.01 2.62
CA THR A 284 8.26 -3.64 3.07
C THR A 284 9.57 -2.86 3.26
N ASN A 285 10.58 -3.49 3.87
CA ASN A 285 11.91 -2.89 4.03
C ASN A 285 12.58 -2.63 2.67
N ASN A 286 12.45 -3.56 1.73
CA ASN A 286 13.01 -3.40 0.39
C ASN A 286 12.32 -2.27 -0.41
N ILE A 287 11.00 -2.11 -0.23
CA ILE A 287 10.22 -1.01 -0.84
C ILE A 287 10.66 0.34 -0.27
N ILE A 288 10.72 0.44 1.06
CA ILE A 288 11.01 1.68 1.80
C ILE A 288 12.45 2.14 1.58
N ASN A 289 13.44 1.27 1.80
CA ASN A 289 14.85 1.67 1.77
C ASN A 289 15.80 0.59 1.25
N GLY A 290 15.31 -0.28 0.35
CA GLY A 290 16.04 -1.47 -0.09
C GLY A 290 17.41 -1.21 -0.70
N GLY A 291 17.60 -0.10 -1.41
CA GLY A 291 18.88 0.26 -2.01
C GLY A 291 20.03 0.43 -1.01
N LEU A 292 19.71 0.80 0.24
CA LEU A 292 20.69 0.95 1.33
C LEU A 292 20.65 -0.19 2.33
N GLU A 293 19.47 -0.77 2.56
CA GLU A 293 19.22 -1.72 3.65
C GLU A 293 19.28 -3.18 3.19
N CYS A 294 19.00 -3.48 1.92
CA CYS A 294 18.74 -4.85 1.47
C CYS A 294 19.71 -5.38 0.39
N ARG A 295 20.64 -4.55 -0.11
CA ARG A 295 21.59 -4.93 -1.17
C ARG A 295 22.82 -5.64 -0.60
N ASN A 296 23.57 -6.32 -1.46
CA ASN A 296 24.86 -6.93 -1.08
C ASN A 296 25.94 -5.91 -0.71
N THR A 297 25.70 -4.63 -1.01
CA THR A 297 26.52 -3.47 -0.65
C THR A 297 26.06 -2.77 0.63
N SER A 298 25.00 -3.25 1.30
CA SER A 298 24.51 -2.67 2.54
C SER A 298 25.59 -2.67 3.62
N THR A 299 25.80 -1.52 4.27
CA THR A 299 26.73 -1.41 5.39
C THR A 299 26.15 -2.03 6.65
N THR A 300 26.99 -2.36 7.63
CA THR A 300 26.55 -2.87 8.95
C THR A 300 25.50 -1.96 9.60
N ALA A 301 25.69 -0.64 9.52
CA ALA A 301 24.76 0.32 10.10
C ALA A 301 23.36 0.27 9.44
N PHE A 302 23.26 -0.10 8.16
CA PHE A 302 21.97 -0.27 7.49
C PHE A 302 21.36 -1.65 7.75
N THR A 303 22.17 -2.70 7.81
CA THR A 303 21.65 -4.05 8.12
C THR A 303 21.13 -4.15 9.55
N GLU A 304 21.71 -3.42 10.51
CA GLU A 304 21.17 -3.27 11.87
C GLU A 304 19.77 -2.65 11.87
N LYS A 305 19.48 -1.68 10.98
CA LYS A 305 18.13 -1.10 10.86
C LYS A 305 17.11 -2.15 10.45
N VAL A 306 17.45 -3.03 9.51
CA VAL A 306 16.59 -4.15 9.07
C VAL A 306 16.28 -5.10 10.22
N VAL A 307 17.28 -5.41 11.06
CA VAL A 307 17.09 -6.24 12.26
C VAL A 307 16.13 -5.56 13.23
N ILE A 308 16.30 -4.27 13.52
CA ILE A 308 15.40 -3.52 14.41
C ILE A 308 13.96 -3.52 13.87
N ARG A 309 13.77 -3.28 12.55
CA ARG A 309 12.45 -3.36 11.90
C ARG A 309 11.80 -4.73 12.11
N SER A 310 12.56 -5.81 11.90
CA SER A 310 12.08 -7.19 12.10
C SER A 310 11.70 -7.46 13.56
N GLU A 311 12.51 -7.05 14.52
CA GLU A 311 12.22 -7.26 15.94
C GLU A 311 11.01 -6.45 16.41
N LEU A 312 10.84 -5.21 15.91
CA LEU A 312 9.61 -4.42 16.10
C LEU A 312 8.38 -5.11 15.49
N TYR A 313 8.50 -5.66 14.28
CA TYR A 313 7.41 -6.40 13.62
C TYR A 313 6.96 -7.59 14.46
N LYS A 314 7.89 -8.43 14.92
CA LYS A 314 7.60 -9.58 15.79
C LYS A 314 7.01 -9.17 17.13
N TYR A 315 7.49 -8.07 17.71
CA TYR A 315 6.93 -7.49 18.93
C TYR A 315 5.47 -7.08 18.71
N TYR A 316 5.16 -6.33 17.66
CA TYR A 316 3.79 -5.91 17.37
C TYR A 316 2.86 -7.08 17.02
N LEU A 317 3.33 -8.10 16.31
CA LEU A 317 2.55 -9.33 16.09
C LEU A 317 2.13 -9.98 17.42
N SER A 318 3.04 -10.05 18.39
CA SER A 318 2.75 -10.61 19.72
C SER A 318 1.66 -9.80 20.43
N ILE A 319 1.72 -8.46 20.33
CA ILE A 319 0.69 -7.56 20.89
C ILE A 319 -0.67 -7.73 20.19
N LEU A 320 -0.68 -8.06 18.89
CA LEU A 320 -1.88 -8.33 18.10
C LEU A 320 -2.41 -9.77 18.26
N GLY A 321 -1.83 -10.52 19.19
CA GLY A 321 -2.30 -11.84 19.62
C GLY A 321 -1.73 -13.02 18.85
N PHE A 322 -0.62 -12.85 18.12
CA PHE A 322 0.09 -13.98 17.53
C PHE A 322 0.82 -14.76 18.62
N THR A 323 0.73 -16.09 18.58
CA THR A 323 1.50 -16.97 19.47
C THR A 323 2.98 -16.95 19.09
N PRO A 324 3.91 -17.33 20.00
CA PRO A 324 5.33 -17.44 19.67
C PRO A 324 5.60 -18.31 18.44
N THR A 325 4.83 -19.38 18.23
CA THR A 325 4.93 -20.25 17.04
C THR A 325 4.52 -19.51 15.77
N GLN A 326 3.43 -18.73 15.81
CA GLN A 326 3.00 -17.93 14.65
C GLN A 326 3.99 -16.82 14.33
N VAL A 327 4.57 -16.17 15.35
CA VAL A 327 5.64 -15.17 15.16
C VAL A 327 6.89 -15.80 14.57
N ALA A 328 7.29 -16.99 15.04
CA ALA A 328 8.42 -17.73 14.48
C ALA A 328 8.17 -18.14 13.01
N ALA A 329 6.91 -18.43 12.66
CA ALA A 329 6.53 -18.82 11.31
C ALA A 329 6.80 -17.72 10.26
N GLU A 330 6.88 -16.45 10.65
CA GLU A 330 7.22 -15.31 9.78
C GLU A 330 8.67 -15.34 9.25
N ASN A 331 9.50 -16.29 9.70
CA ASN A 331 10.84 -16.55 9.15
C ASN A 331 11.02 -18.02 8.72
N SER A 332 9.93 -18.69 8.36
CA SER A 332 9.96 -20.10 7.94
C SER A 332 9.08 -20.33 6.71
N GLY A 333 9.32 -21.44 6.01
CA GLY A 333 8.59 -21.77 4.78
C GLY A 333 8.73 -20.65 3.76
N ASP A 334 7.59 -20.11 3.33
CA ASP A 334 7.52 -19.07 2.32
C ASP A 334 7.69 -17.65 2.88
N TYR A 335 7.93 -17.43 4.18
CA TYR A 335 7.96 -16.09 4.77
C TYR A 335 9.35 -15.66 5.28
N THR A 336 9.64 -14.36 5.21
CA THR A 336 10.83 -13.78 5.82
C THR A 336 10.64 -12.34 6.30
N THR A 337 11.29 -12.00 7.42
CA THR A 337 11.29 -10.65 8.00
C THR A 337 12.56 -9.85 7.71
N ILE A 338 13.61 -10.50 7.20
CA ILE A 338 14.93 -9.88 7.02
C ILE A 338 15.32 -9.86 5.55
N CYS A 339 15.38 -8.66 4.94
CA CYS A 339 15.72 -8.50 3.53
C CYS A 339 17.21 -8.75 3.20
N TYR A 340 18.10 -8.79 4.20
CA TYR A 340 19.52 -9.07 4.02
C TYR A 340 20.11 -9.82 5.22
N GLN A 341 20.77 -10.95 4.99
CA GLN A 341 21.56 -11.64 6.03
C GLN A 341 23.01 -11.79 5.61
N ASN A 342 23.24 -12.05 4.32
CA ASN A 342 24.56 -12.12 3.70
C ASN A 342 24.45 -11.86 2.19
N SER A 343 25.60 -11.80 1.52
CA SER A 343 25.67 -11.47 0.09
C SER A 343 24.97 -12.48 -0.82
N SER A 344 24.84 -13.75 -0.41
CA SER A 344 24.17 -14.81 -1.19
C SER A 344 22.65 -14.81 -1.06
N ASN A 345 22.07 -13.94 -0.22
CA ASN A 345 20.62 -13.84 -0.06
C ASN A 345 20.09 -12.40 0.10
N ALA A 346 20.83 -11.42 -0.42
CA ALA A 346 20.39 -10.02 -0.48
C ALA A 346 19.19 -9.85 -1.42
N MET A 347 18.20 -9.04 -1.04
CA MET A 347 17.11 -8.70 -1.97
C MET A 347 17.59 -7.75 -3.07
N GLN A 348 16.90 -7.79 -4.21
CA GLN A 348 17.23 -7.03 -5.43
C GLN A 348 16.24 -5.88 -5.64
N ASP A 349 16.54 -5.02 -6.61
CA ASP A 349 15.59 -4.05 -7.12
C ASP A 349 14.43 -4.77 -7.82
N TYR A 350 13.21 -4.28 -7.60
CA TYR A 350 12.03 -4.83 -8.26
C TYR A 350 12.09 -4.55 -9.76
N VAL A 351 11.61 -5.50 -10.57
CA VAL A 351 11.47 -5.33 -12.03
C VAL A 351 10.00 -5.13 -12.45
N SER A 352 9.04 -5.50 -11.58
CA SER A 352 7.61 -5.29 -11.83
C SER A 352 6.81 -5.15 -10.53
N ALA A 353 5.76 -4.33 -10.58
CA ALA A 353 4.77 -4.17 -9.52
C ALA A 353 3.44 -4.90 -9.86
N ASN A 354 3.51 -5.88 -10.76
CA ASN A 354 2.33 -6.62 -11.19
C ASN A 354 1.76 -7.36 -9.98
N VAL A 355 0.50 -7.06 -9.66
CA VAL A 355 -0.24 -7.87 -8.69
C VAL A 355 -0.81 -9.09 -9.38
N LEU A 356 -0.95 -10.17 -8.61
CA LEU A 356 -1.89 -11.22 -8.91
C LEU A 356 -3.25 -10.54 -9.09
N THR A 357 -3.79 -10.58 -10.30
CA THR A 357 -5.17 -10.21 -10.56
C THR A 357 -6.02 -11.22 -9.78
N SER A 358 -6.35 -10.92 -8.53
CA SER A 358 -6.97 -11.81 -7.51
C SER A 358 -6.32 -13.20 -7.42
N ALA A 359 -5.59 -13.48 -6.33
CA ALA A 359 -5.15 -14.80 -5.88
C ALA A 359 -5.19 -15.90 -6.97
N THR A 360 -4.06 -16.06 -7.68
CA THR A 360 -3.81 -17.04 -8.75
C THR A 360 -5.01 -17.91 -9.11
N PHE A 361 -5.86 -17.38 -9.97
CA PHE A 361 -6.77 -18.21 -10.72
C PHE A 361 -5.96 -19.25 -11.51
N ASN A 362 -6.14 -20.53 -11.19
CA ASN A 362 -5.41 -21.60 -11.85
C ASN A 362 -5.98 -21.80 -13.25
N VAL A 363 -5.44 -21.05 -14.22
CA VAL A 363 -5.92 -21.06 -15.62
C VAL A 363 -5.88 -22.48 -16.21
N THR A 364 -4.97 -23.34 -15.73
CA THR A 364 -4.88 -24.73 -16.21
C THR A 364 -6.01 -25.63 -15.71
N ALA A 365 -6.67 -25.26 -14.59
CA ALA A 365 -7.83 -25.96 -14.06
C ALA A 365 -9.16 -25.46 -14.65
N LEU A 366 -9.19 -24.27 -15.27
CA LEU A 366 -10.37 -23.75 -15.95
C LEU A 366 -10.61 -24.46 -17.27
N LYS A 367 -11.82 -25.03 -17.43
CA LYS A 367 -12.29 -25.57 -18.71
C LYS A 367 -13.53 -24.81 -19.17
N VAL A 368 -13.50 -24.38 -20.43
CA VAL A 368 -14.63 -23.72 -21.08
C VAL A 368 -14.86 -24.38 -22.44
N TYR A 369 -16.03 -25.01 -22.62
CA TYR A 369 -16.29 -25.82 -23.81
C TYR A 369 -17.81 -25.99 -24.09
N PRO A 370 -18.21 -26.18 -25.36
CA PRO A 370 -17.40 -26.00 -26.56
C PRO A 370 -17.14 -24.52 -26.86
N ILE A 371 -15.99 -24.22 -27.48
CA ILE A 371 -15.71 -22.93 -28.12
C ILE A 371 -15.28 -23.26 -29.56
N PRO A 372 -15.95 -22.73 -30.62
CA PRO A 372 -17.10 -21.83 -30.59
C PRO A 372 -18.39 -22.46 -30.04
N ILE A 373 -19.29 -21.62 -29.54
CA ILE A 373 -20.53 -22.06 -28.88
C ILE A 373 -21.63 -22.28 -29.92
N THR A 374 -22.26 -23.46 -29.93
CA THR A 374 -23.45 -23.72 -30.77
C THR A 374 -24.75 -23.53 -29.96
N ASP A 375 -25.03 -24.46 -29.04
CA ASP A 375 -26.31 -24.51 -28.31
C ASP A 375 -26.19 -24.05 -26.86
N ALA A 376 -25.14 -24.48 -26.17
CA ALA A 376 -24.79 -24.10 -24.81
C ALA A 376 -23.28 -24.24 -24.61
N PHE A 377 -22.77 -23.65 -23.53
CA PHE A 377 -21.38 -23.85 -23.12
C PHE A 377 -21.27 -24.11 -21.63
N THR A 378 -20.25 -24.86 -21.28
CA THR A 378 -19.93 -25.25 -19.91
C THR A 378 -18.72 -24.46 -19.43
N ILE A 379 -18.80 -23.99 -18.18
CA ILE A 379 -17.65 -23.50 -17.42
C ILE A 379 -17.43 -24.44 -16.24
N GLU A 380 -16.22 -24.96 -16.10
CA GLU A 380 -15.82 -25.89 -15.04
C GLU A 380 -14.51 -25.43 -14.40
N TYR A 381 -14.45 -25.45 -13.06
CA TYR A 381 -13.29 -25.03 -12.28
C TYR A 381 -13.08 -25.93 -11.05
N GLU A 382 -11.87 -25.92 -10.50
CA GLU A 382 -11.49 -26.75 -9.35
C GLU A 382 -12.16 -26.35 -8.02
N GLU A 383 -12.68 -25.13 -7.93
CA GLU A 383 -13.45 -24.60 -6.79
C GLU A 383 -14.88 -24.19 -7.18
N PRO A 384 -15.82 -24.09 -6.21
CA PRO A 384 -17.15 -23.58 -6.46
C PRO A 384 -17.12 -22.17 -7.05
N ILE A 385 -17.83 -22.00 -8.17
CA ILE A 385 -17.98 -20.71 -8.83
C ILE A 385 -19.07 -19.93 -8.10
N ASP A 386 -18.68 -18.83 -7.49
CA ASP A 386 -19.57 -17.99 -6.71
C ASP A 386 -20.42 -17.08 -7.57
N ARG A 387 -19.84 -16.57 -8.66
CA ARG A 387 -20.49 -15.62 -9.57
C ARG A 387 -19.90 -15.70 -10.98
N ILE A 388 -20.75 -15.49 -11.98
CA ILE A 388 -20.37 -15.34 -13.39
C ILE A 388 -21.06 -14.09 -13.94
N LYS A 389 -20.29 -13.17 -14.53
CA LYS A 389 -20.79 -12.03 -15.30
C LYS A 389 -20.38 -12.15 -16.76
N ILE A 390 -21.31 -11.94 -17.67
CA ILE A 390 -21.07 -11.95 -19.12
C ILE A 390 -21.26 -10.54 -19.64
N PHE A 391 -20.26 -10.04 -20.37
CA PHE A 391 -20.23 -8.71 -20.95
C PHE A 391 -20.16 -8.80 -22.48
N ASP A 392 -20.81 -7.85 -23.15
CA ASP A 392 -20.48 -7.55 -24.55
C ASP A 392 -19.16 -6.78 -24.66
N LEU A 393 -18.68 -6.56 -25.90
CA LEU A 393 -17.42 -5.83 -26.15
C LEU A 393 -17.46 -4.35 -25.75
N SER A 394 -18.63 -3.78 -25.47
CA SER A 394 -18.77 -2.40 -24.96
C SER A 394 -18.66 -2.32 -23.44
N GLY A 395 -18.57 -3.47 -22.75
CA GLY A 395 -18.53 -3.56 -21.29
C GLY A 395 -19.91 -3.57 -20.63
N LYS A 396 -20.99 -3.69 -21.41
CA LYS A 396 -22.35 -3.83 -20.86
C LYS A 396 -22.58 -5.26 -20.38
N ILE A 397 -23.12 -5.41 -19.17
CA ILE A 397 -23.53 -6.71 -18.62
C ILE A 397 -24.72 -7.24 -19.41
N ILE A 398 -24.56 -8.45 -19.97
CA ILE A 398 -25.61 -9.20 -20.68
C ILE A 398 -26.30 -10.18 -19.71
N GLN A 399 -25.54 -10.82 -18.82
CA GLN A 399 -26.06 -11.77 -17.85
C GLN A 399 -25.18 -11.81 -16.59
N GLU A 400 -25.81 -12.06 -15.45
CA GLU A 400 -25.14 -12.39 -14.18
C GLU A 400 -25.76 -13.66 -13.59
N LEU A 401 -24.93 -14.56 -13.05
CA LEU A 401 -25.33 -15.84 -12.45
C LEU A 401 -24.58 -16.03 -11.12
N GLU A 402 -25.22 -16.67 -10.13
CA GLU A 402 -24.60 -17.04 -8.84
C GLU A 402 -24.78 -18.54 -8.56
N PRO A 403 -24.02 -19.40 -9.27
CA PRO A 403 -24.34 -20.82 -9.35
C PRO A 403 -23.92 -21.65 -8.13
N LYS A 404 -22.93 -21.18 -7.35
CA LYS A 404 -22.37 -21.89 -6.18
C LYS A 404 -21.98 -23.34 -6.48
N SER A 405 -21.42 -23.57 -7.66
CA SER A 405 -21.10 -24.90 -8.21
C SER A 405 -19.77 -24.85 -8.96
N ASN A 406 -19.02 -25.95 -8.92
CA ASN A 406 -17.77 -26.12 -9.68
C ASN A 406 -18.00 -26.27 -11.19
N LYS A 407 -19.23 -26.57 -11.61
CA LYS A 407 -19.61 -26.77 -13.01
C LYS A 407 -20.93 -26.07 -13.30
N VAL A 408 -20.95 -25.28 -14.37
CA VAL A 408 -22.09 -24.43 -14.75
C VAL A 408 -22.31 -24.54 -16.25
N GLU A 409 -23.53 -24.86 -16.66
CA GLU A 409 -23.94 -24.85 -18.06
C GLU A 409 -24.74 -23.58 -18.33
N VAL A 410 -24.33 -22.85 -19.38
CA VAL A 410 -24.92 -21.57 -19.78
C VAL A 410 -25.56 -21.73 -21.17
N PRO A 411 -26.89 -21.58 -21.30
CA PRO A 411 -27.57 -21.68 -22.59
C PRO A 411 -27.11 -20.58 -23.55
N SER A 412 -26.84 -20.90 -24.81
CA SER A 412 -26.38 -19.90 -25.79
C SER A 412 -27.50 -18.95 -26.19
N SER A 413 -28.78 -19.28 -25.94
CA SER A 413 -29.95 -18.46 -26.31
C SER A 413 -29.95 -17.06 -25.71
N ILE A 414 -29.16 -16.82 -24.66
CA ILE A 414 -28.98 -15.50 -24.04
C ILE A 414 -27.98 -14.61 -24.80
N LEU A 415 -27.25 -15.17 -25.77
CA LEU A 415 -26.19 -14.51 -26.53
C LEU A 415 -26.57 -14.42 -28.02
N ASN A 416 -26.30 -13.29 -28.65
CA ASN A 416 -26.28 -13.16 -30.11
C ASN A 416 -24.94 -13.67 -30.68
N ASN A 417 -24.84 -13.87 -32.00
CA ASN A 417 -23.56 -14.24 -32.62
C ASN A 417 -22.53 -13.13 -32.41
N GLY A 418 -21.34 -13.47 -31.94
CA GLY A 418 -20.31 -12.49 -31.59
C GLY A 418 -19.36 -12.94 -30.48
N MET A 419 -18.45 -12.03 -30.11
CA MET A 419 -17.50 -12.24 -29.02
C MET A 419 -18.04 -11.65 -27.71
N TYR A 420 -17.77 -12.34 -26.60
CA TYR A 420 -18.14 -11.91 -25.26
C TYR A 420 -16.96 -12.04 -24.30
N ILE A 421 -17.00 -11.26 -23.23
CA ILE A 421 -16.06 -11.35 -22.10
C ILE A 421 -16.82 -11.96 -20.92
N ILE A 422 -16.24 -12.98 -20.30
CA ILE A 422 -16.77 -13.58 -19.07
C ILE A 422 -15.84 -13.23 -17.93
N GLN A 423 -16.41 -12.69 -16.85
CA GLN A 423 -15.77 -12.58 -15.55
C GLN A 423 -16.33 -13.66 -14.63
N LEU A 424 -15.45 -14.45 -14.04
CA LEU A 424 -15.77 -15.53 -13.11
C LEU A 424 -15.17 -15.19 -11.75
N GLU A 425 -15.93 -15.38 -10.67
CA GLU A 425 -15.48 -15.16 -9.30
C GLU A 425 -15.74 -16.44 -8.48
N THR A 426 -14.77 -16.82 -7.68
CA THR A 426 -14.85 -17.85 -6.64
C THR A 426 -14.56 -17.20 -5.29
N ASN A 427 -14.68 -17.96 -4.21
CA ASN A 427 -14.42 -17.48 -2.85
C ASN A 427 -12.96 -17.02 -2.68
N SER A 428 -12.06 -17.60 -3.48
CA SER A 428 -10.62 -17.38 -3.36
C SER A 428 -10.02 -16.65 -4.56
N ALA A 429 -10.65 -16.65 -5.74
CA ALA A 429 -10.03 -16.20 -6.99
C ALA A 429 -11.03 -15.53 -7.95
N SER A 430 -10.53 -14.82 -8.97
CA SER A 430 -11.35 -14.37 -10.09
C SER A 430 -10.61 -14.48 -11.42
N ALA A 431 -11.35 -14.67 -12.51
CA ALA A 431 -10.82 -14.81 -13.85
C ALA A 431 -11.60 -13.98 -14.86
N THR A 432 -10.94 -13.60 -15.94
CA THR A 432 -11.62 -13.01 -17.10
C THR A 432 -11.13 -13.66 -18.40
N PHE A 433 -12.04 -14.16 -19.23
CA PHE A 433 -11.71 -14.83 -20.49
C PHE A 433 -12.74 -14.52 -21.58
N LYS A 434 -12.38 -14.76 -22.84
CA LYS A 434 -13.24 -14.50 -24.00
C LYS A 434 -13.90 -15.79 -24.47
N ILE A 435 -15.14 -15.68 -24.91
CA ILE A 435 -15.87 -16.73 -25.63
C ILE A 435 -16.40 -16.18 -26.95
N ILE A 436 -16.69 -17.09 -27.88
CA ILE A 436 -17.26 -16.75 -29.18
C ILE A 436 -18.46 -17.67 -29.41
N LYS A 437 -19.62 -17.07 -29.71
CA LYS A 437 -20.80 -17.76 -30.22
C LYS A 437 -20.87 -17.59 -31.72
#